data_AF-A0A662UP81-F1
#
_entry.id   AF-A0A662UP81-F1
#
_cell.length_a   1.000
_cell.length_b   1.000
_cell.length_c   1.000
_cell.angle_alpha   90.00
_cell.angle_beta   90.00
_cell.angle_gamma   90.00
#
_symmetry.space_group_name_H-M   'P 1'
#
loop_
_entity.id
_entity.type
_entity.pdbx_description
1 polymer ?
#
loop_
_entity_poly.entity_id
_entity_poly.type
_entity_poly.pdbx_seq_one_letter_code
_entity_poly.pdbx_strand_id
1 'polypeptide(L)'
;MREGLILITRRRILPEISIFLSEEDWRAIRDVAKALGYFVKGGMFNYIDRIGDSYSSTSAIAAIRDALRALQSARSQGEKVHIPSPHSVEHVVKLLGKNIRVGYIISALALTYGGISVREELEKEGGG
;
A
#
# COMPACT_ATOMS: atom_id res chain seq x y z
N MET A 1 -3.49 23.55 51.75
CA MET A 1 -2.82 23.66 50.44
C MET A 1 -1.54 22.85 50.47
N ARG A 2 -1.54 21.62 49.93
CA ARG A 2 -0.36 20.88 49.44
C ARG A 2 -0.86 19.82 48.44
N GLU A 3 -0.53 20.07 47.18
CA GLU A 3 -0.07 19.13 46.13
C GLU A 3 -0.62 17.70 46.14
N GLY A 4 -1.53 17.44 45.20
CA GLY A 4 -1.78 16.12 44.62
C GLY A 4 -1.42 16.16 43.13
N LEU A 5 -0.18 15.80 42.82
CA LEU A 5 0.40 15.75 41.49
C LEU A 5 -0.32 14.68 40.64
N ILE A 6 -1.15 15.06 39.67
CA ILE A 6 -1.68 14.13 38.66
C ILE A 6 -0.68 14.10 37.49
N LEU A 7 0.25 13.15 37.53
CA LEU A 7 1.07 12.78 36.37
C LEU A 7 0.44 11.56 35.69
N ILE A 8 -0.53 11.78 34.81
CA ILE A 8 -0.93 10.77 33.82
C ILE A 8 0.05 10.89 32.64
N THR A 9 1.22 10.26 32.79
CA THR A 9 2.20 10.16 31.70
C THR A 9 1.74 9.08 30.72
N ARG A 10 0.80 9.40 29.83
CA ARG A 10 0.61 8.66 28.56
C ARG A 10 1.41 9.33 27.45
N ARG A 11 2.74 9.14 27.44
CA ARG A 11 3.52 9.32 26.21
C ARG A 11 3.62 7.96 25.51
N ARG A 12 2.65 7.63 24.65
CA ARG A 12 2.93 6.76 23.52
C ARG A 12 3.88 7.53 22.61
N ILE A 13 5.17 7.21 22.69
CA ILE A 13 6.17 7.68 21.74
C ILE A 13 5.94 6.83 20.48
N LEU A 14 4.98 7.22 19.64
CA LEU A 14 5.03 6.80 18.25
C LEU A 14 6.19 7.61 17.64
N PRO A 15 7.25 6.98 17.11
CA PRO A 15 8.29 7.72 16.43
C PRO A 15 7.65 8.52 15.30
N GLU A 16 7.85 9.84 15.27
CA GLU A 16 7.36 10.67 14.17
C GLU A 16 7.84 10.06 12.86
N ILE A 17 6.88 9.60 12.05
CA ILE A 17 7.14 9.08 10.71
C ILE A 17 7.36 10.29 9.81
N SER A 18 8.55 10.90 9.86
CA SER A 18 8.89 11.98 8.94
C SER A 18 9.41 11.39 7.62
N ILE A 19 8.49 10.95 6.76
CA ILE A 19 8.81 10.62 5.37
C ILE A 19 8.46 11.84 4.53
N PHE A 20 9.49 12.52 4.02
CA PHE A 20 9.28 13.60 3.06
C PHE A 20 9.10 12.97 1.68
N LEU A 21 7.88 13.06 1.15
CA LEU A 21 7.51 12.59 -0.18
C LEU A 21 7.15 13.80 -1.05
N SER A 22 7.81 13.92 -2.18
CA SER A 22 7.46 14.84 -3.25
C SER A 22 6.15 14.43 -3.94
N GLU A 23 5.59 15.33 -4.76
CA GLU A 23 4.43 15.00 -5.58
C GLU A 23 4.69 13.85 -6.57
N GLU A 24 5.92 13.75 -7.08
CA GLU A 24 6.33 12.66 -7.94
C GLU A 24 6.35 11.32 -7.19
N ASP A 25 6.88 11.32 -5.96
CA ASP A 25 6.87 10.14 -5.08
C ASP A 25 5.43 9.66 -4.84
N TRP A 26 4.54 10.60 -4.51
CA TRP A 26 3.12 10.29 -4.29
C TRP A 26 2.44 9.74 -5.54
N ARG A 27 2.73 10.30 -6.72
CA ARG A 27 2.18 9.78 -7.99
C ARG A 27 2.64 8.34 -8.23
N ALA A 28 3.93 8.06 -8.06
CA ALA A 28 4.47 6.72 -8.24
C ALA A 28 3.88 5.70 -7.25
N ILE A 29 3.81 6.08 -5.96
CA ILE A 29 3.21 5.27 -4.89
C ILE A 29 1.74 4.95 -5.19
N ARG A 30 0.93 5.96 -5.58
CA ARG A 30 -0.49 5.76 -5.90
C ARG A 30 -0.69 4.86 -7.10
N ASP A 31 0.14 5.02 -8.14
CA ASP A 31 0.06 4.21 -9.36
C ASP A 31 0.33 2.72 -9.07
N VAL A 32 1.36 2.41 -8.28
CA VAL A 32 1.65 1.04 -7.83
C VAL A 32 0.56 0.52 -6.89
N ALA A 33 0.12 1.31 -5.91
CA ALA A 33 -0.92 0.91 -4.98
C ALA A 33 -2.27 0.63 -5.68
N LYS A 34 -2.62 1.40 -6.71
CA LYS A 34 -3.82 1.18 -7.53
C LYS A 34 -3.76 -0.17 -8.25
N ALA A 35 -2.58 -0.55 -8.75
CA ALA A 35 -2.37 -1.86 -9.36
C ALA A 35 -2.56 -2.99 -8.33
N LEU A 36 -1.98 -2.83 -7.13
CA LEU A 36 -2.11 -3.81 -6.05
C LEU A 36 -3.53 -3.93 -5.51
N GLY A 37 -4.34 -2.88 -5.63
CA GLY A 37 -5.76 -2.90 -5.30
C GLY A 37 -6.54 -3.99 -6.04
N TYR A 38 -6.08 -4.44 -7.22
CA TYR A 38 -6.64 -5.60 -7.91
C TYR A 38 -6.60 -6.87 -7.03
N PHE A 39 -5.48 -7.17 -6.39
CA PHE A 39 -5.34 -8.36 -5.55
C PHE A 39 -6.22 -8.28 -4.30
N VAL A 40 -6.34 -7.09 -3.71
CA VAL A 40 -7.24 -6.83 -2.58
C VAL A 40 -8.69 -7.15 -2.96
N LYS A 41 -9.16 -6.74 -4.14
CA LYS A 41 -10.51 -7.07 -4.63
C LYS A 41 -10.73 -8.58 -4.76
N GLY A 42 -9.70 -9.30 -5.21
CA GLY A 42 -9.70 -10.76 -5.31
C GLY A 42 -9.45 -11.49 -3.99
N GLY A 43 -9.38 -10.80 -2.84
CA GLY A 43 -9.09 -11.41 -1.54
C GLY A 43 -7.66 -11.94 -1.38
N MET A 44 -6.75 -11.56 -2.28
CA MET A 44 -5.35 -11.99 -2.29
C MET A 44 -4.46 -10.97 -1.55
N PHE A 45 -4.40 -11.06 -0.23
CA PHE A 45 -3.68 -10.10 0.62
C PHE A 45 -2.17 -10.37 0.75
N ASN A 46 -1.72 -11.57 0.37
CA ASN A 46 -0.34 -12.01 0.55
C ASN A 46 0.72 -11.04 -0.03
N TYR A 47 0.46 -10.41 -1.17
CA TYR A 47 1.38 -9.41 -1.73
C TYR A 47 1.42 -8.13 -0.91
N ILE A 48 0.26 -7.68 -0.42
CA ILE A 48 0.09 -6.44 0.34
C ILE A 48 0.76 -6.58 1.70
N ASP A 49 0.56 -7.71 2.37
CA ASP A 49 1.16 -8.01 3.67
C ASP A 49 2.69 -8.10 3.56
N ARG A 50 3.20 -8.82 2.54
CA ARG A 50 4.65 -8.93 2.29
C ARG A 50 5.31 -7.60 1.96
N ILE A 51 4.59 -6.62 1.41
CA ILE A 51 5.10 -5.28 1.12
C ILE A 51 5.05 -4.41 2.38
N GLY A 52 3.94 -4.45 3.11
CA GLY A 52 3.70 -3.63 4.29
C GLY A 52 4.58 -4.04 5.47
N ASP A 53 4.61 -5.32 5.78
CA ASP A 53 5.30 -5.87 6.96
C ASP A 53 6.76 -6.27 6.66
N SER A 54 7.28 -5.79 5.54
CA SER A 54 8.63 -6.11 5.11
C SER A 54 9.69 -5.51 6.04
N TYR A 55 10.61 -6.34 6.53
CA TYR A 55 11.77 -5.89 7.30
C TYR A 55 12.95 -5.43 6.43
N SER A 56 12.90 -5.65 5.11
CA SER A 56 13.96 -5.24 4.17
C SER A 56 13.41 -4.69 2.85
N SER A 57 14.14 -3.78 2.22
CA SER A 57 13.80 -3.27 0.89
C SER A 57 13.77 -4.39 -0.15
N THR A 58 14.71 -5.33 -0.07
CA THR A 58 14.78 -6.49 -0.98
C THR A 58 13.52 -7.36 -0.93
N SER A 59 13.01 -7.67 0.26
CA SER A 59 11.78 -8.48 0.39
C SER A 59 10.54 -7.75 -0.11
N ALA A 60 10.43 -6.43 0.12
CA ALA A 60 9.34 -5.62 -0.41
C ALA A 60 9.41 -5.54 -1.95
N ILE A 61 10.60 -5.31 -2.52
CA ILE A 61 10.82 -5.27 -3.97
C ILE A 61 10.49 -6.63 -4.60
N ALA A 62 10.89 -7.74 -3.96
CA ALA A 62 10.54 -9.08 -4.43
C ALA A 62 9.03 -9.31 -4.45
N ALA A 63 8.31 -8.86 -3.41
CA ALA A 63 6.85 -8.94 -3.37
C ALA A 63 6.18 -8.10 -4.47
N ILE A 64 6.68 -6.87 -4.72
CA ILE A 64 6.22 -6.03 -5.84
C ILE A 64 6.45 -6.74 -7.17
N ARG A 65 7.64 -7.31 -7.39
CA ARG A 65 7.95 -8.05 -8.63
C ARG A 65 7.01 -9.24 -8.83
N ASP A 66 6.76 -10.02 -7.78
CA ASP A 66 5.87 -11.17 -7.84
C ASP A 66 4.43 -10.74 -8.15
N ALA A 67 3.96 -9.63 -7.56
CA ALA A 67 2.66 -9.03 -7.83
C ALA A 67 2.54 -8.51 -9.28
N LEU A 68 3.56 -7.83 -9.79
CA LEU A 68 3.61 -7.38 -11.19
C LEU A 68 3.55 -8.56 -12.17
N ARG A 69 4.24 -9.67 -11.87
CA ARG A 69 4.16 -10.89 -12.68
C ARG A 69 2.74 -11.45 -12.72
N ALA A 70 2.07 -11.50 -11.56
CA ALA A 70 0.68 -11.95 -11.49
C ALA A 70 -0.28 -11.02 -12.24
N LEU A 71 -0.09 -9.69 -12.16
CA LEU A 71 -0.86 -8.71 -12.95
C LEU A 71 -0.69 -8.92 -14.46
N GLN A 72 0.53 -9.19 -14.93
CA GLN A 72 0.77 -9.49 -16.35
C GLN A 72 0.07 -10.77 -16.79
N SER A 73 0.04 -11.79 -15.92
CA SER A 73 -0.71 -13.02 -16.17
C SER A 73 -2.21 -12.73 -16.30
N ALA A 74 -2.81 -12.00 -15.34
CA ALA A 74 -4.22 -11.60 -15.40
C ALA A 74 -4.55 -10.81 -16.67
N ARG A 75 -3.70 -9.83 -17.03
CA ARG A 75 -3.84 -9.08 -18.28
C ARG A 75 -3.81 -9.98 -19.52
N SER A 76 -2.89 -10.95 -19.55
CA SER A 76 -2.78 -11.89 -20.69
C SER A 76 -4.00 -12.81 -20.81
N GLN A 77 -4.72 -13.03 -19.71
CA GLN A 77 -5.99 -13.77 -19.66
C GLN A 77 -7.21 -12.90 -20.01
N GLY A 78 -6.99 -11.63 -20.38
CA GLY A 78 -8.06 -10.71 -20.79
C GLY A 78 -8.68 -9.91 -19.64
N GLU A 79 -8.16 -10.01 -18.42
CA GLU A 79 -8.67 -9.23 -17.30
C GLU A 79 -8.33 -7.75 -17.44
N LYS A 80 -9.28 -6.90 -17.05
CA LYS A 80 -9.11 -5.45 -17.05
C LYS A 80 -8.37 -5.00 -15.78
N VAL A 81 -7.05 -5.21 -15.78
CA VAL A 81 -6.17 -4.83 -14.66
C VAL A 81 -5.42 -3.52 -14.94
N HIS A 82 -5.17 -2.76 -13.88
CA HIS A 82 -4.29 -1.58 -13.94
C HIS A 82 -2.83 -2.03 -13.87
N ILE A 83 -2.02 -1.67 -14.88
CA ILE A 83 -0.57 -1.91 -14.88
C ILE A 83 0.12 -0.57 -14.58
N PRO A 84 0.94 -0.48 -13.52
CA PRO A 84 1.64 0.76 -13.21
C PRO A 84 2.69 1.06 -14.27
N SER A 85 3.03 2.34 -14.44
CA SER A 85 4.04 2.72 -15.42
C SER A 85 5.44 2.22 -15.00
N PRO A 86 6.34 1.90 -15.96
CA PRO A 86 7.72 1.52 -15.64
C PRO A 86 8.44 2.56 -14.76
N HIS A 87 8.20 3.85 -15.04
CA HIS A 87 8.74 4.96 -14.26
C HIS A 87 8.26 4.92 -12.80
N SER A 88 6.95 4.72 -12.57
CA SER A 88 6.39 4.60 -11.22
C SER A 88 7.02 3.44 -10.45
N VAL A 89 7.21 2.29 -11.11
CA VAL A 89 7.83 1.10 -10.48
C VAL A 89 9.28 1.38 -10.12
N GLU A 90 10.08 1.92 -11.05
CA GLU A 90 11.48 2.28 -10.80
C GLU A 90 11.60 3.26 -9.61
N HIS A 91 10.73 4.26 -9.58
CA HIS A 91 10.72 5.27 -8.53
C HIS A 91 10.37 4.68 -7.16
N VAL A 92 9.37 3.80 -7.09
CA VAL A 92 9.01 3.08 -5.85
C VAL A 92 10.16 2.19 -5.38
N VAL A 93 10.86 1.50 -6.29
CA VAL A 93 12.04 0.69 -5.94
C VAL A 93 13.13 1.56 -5.30
N LYS A 94 13.41 2.74 -5.89
CA LYS A 94 14.36 3.70 -5.32
C LYS A 94 13.90 4.20 -3.95
N LEU A 95 12.61 4.49 -3.78
CA LEU A 95 12.04 4.94 -2.51
C LEU A 95 12.13 3.87 -1.42
N LEU A 96 11.81 2.61 -1.72
CA LEU A 96 11.96 1.50 -0.79
C LEU A 96 13.41 1.26 -0.39
N GLY A 97 14.35 1.46 -1.32
CA GLY A 97 15.79 1.43 -1.02
C GLY A 97 16.24 2.51 -0.04
N LYS A 98 15.60 3.68 -0.05
CA LYS A 98 15.88 4.79 0.87
C LYS A 98 15.15 4.64 2.21
N ASN A 99 13.89 4.22 2.17
CA ASN A 99 13.04 4.09 3.35
C ASN A 99 12.01 2.97 3.16
N ILE A 100 12.23 1.85 3.85
CA ILE A 100 11.34 0.69 3.80
C ILE A 100 9.91 1.01 4.22
N ARG A 101 9.69 2.06 5.02
CA ARG A 101 8.34 2.43 5.47
C ARG A 101 7.40 2.87 4.35
N VAL A 102 7.93 3.17 3.17
CA VAL A 102 7.13 3.39 1.96
C VAL A 102 6.27 2.17 1.64
N GLY A 103 6.71 0.95 2.00
CA GLY A 103 5.92 -0.28 1.89
C GLY A 103 4.58 -0.20 2.64
N TYR A 104 4.58 0.28 3.89
CA TYR A 104 3.34 0.47 4.66
C TYR A 104 2.36 1.44 3.97
N ILE A 105 2.87 2.54 3.38
CA ILE A 105 2.03 3.51 2.67
C ILE A 105 1.40 2.87 1.44
N ILE A 106 2.19 2.14 0.65
CA ILE A 106 1.71 1.42 -0.53
C ILE A 106 0.61 0.42 -0.13
N SER A 107 0.85 -0.37 0.92
CA SER A 107 -0.13 -1.37 1.40
C SER A 107 -1.42 -0.72 1.89
N ALA A 108 -1.34 0.35 2.69
CA ALA A 108 -2.52 1.07 3.18
C ALA A 108 -3.36 1.66 2.03
N LEU A 109 -2.71 2.23 1.01
CA LEU A 109 -3.40 2.76 -0.17
C LEU A 109 -4.00 1.63 -1.02
N ALA A 110 -3.30 0.52 -1.20
CA ALA A 110 -3.79 -0.63 -1.95
C ALA A 110 -5.06 -1.21 -1.32
N LEU A 111 -5.09 -1.34 0.02
CA LEU A 111 -6.28 -1.76 0.77
C LEU A 111 -7.45 -0.81 0.54
N THR A 112 -7.19 0.49 0.50
CA THR A 112 -8.22 1.51 0.24
C THR A 112 -8.75 1.40 -1.20
N TYR A 113 -7.88 1.29 -2.19
CA TYR A 113 -8.29 1.17 -3.59
C TYR A 113 -9.02 -0.15 -3.91
N GLY A 114 -8.68 -1.23 -3.22
CA GLY A 114 -9.41 -2.48 -3.34
C GLY A 114 -10.76 -2.46 -2.60
N GLY A 115 -10.81 -1.86 -1.41
CA GLY A 115 -12.02 -1.79 -0.60
C GLY A 115 -13.11 -0.87 -1.17
N ILE A 116 -12.74 0.24 -1.82
CA ILE A 116 -13.71 1.18 -2.43
C ILE A 116 -14.62 0.46 -3.44
N SER A 117 -14.08 -0.41 -4.28
CA SER A 117 -14.91 -1.10 -5.29
C SER A 117 -15.80 -2.19 -4.73
N VAL A 118 -15.40 -2.87 -3.65
CA VAL A 118 -16.24 -3.90 -3.02
C VAL A 118 -17.53 -3.27 -2.48
N ARG A 119 -17.42 -2.05 -1.92
CA ARG A 119 -18.58 -1.32 -1.42
C ARG A 119 -19.52 -0.87 -2.55
N GLU A 120 -18.98 -0.39 -3.67
CA GLU A 120 -19.78 0.02 -4.84
C GLU A 120 -20.52 -1.16 -5.51
N GLU A 121 -19.97 -2.37 -5.46
CA GLU A 121 -20.61 -3.59 -5.98
C GLU A 121 -21.74 -4.07 -5.07
N LEU A 122 -21.52 -4.07 -3.74
CA LEU A 122 -22.55 -4.41 -2.75
C LEU A 122 -23.74 -3.44 -2.73
N GLU A 123 -23.49 -2.15 -2.97
CA GLU A 123 -24.55 -1.13 -3.07
C GLU A 123 -25.41 -1.29 -4.35
N LYS A 124 -24.89 -1.96 -5.39
CA LYS A 124 -25.65 -2.26 -6.63
C LYS A 124 -26.49 -3.53 -6.52
N GLU A 125 -26.04 -4.52 -5.75
CA GLU A 125 -26.75 -5.79 -5.57
C GLU A 125 -27.86 -5.70 -4.50
N GLY A 126 -27.77 -4.76 -3.55
CA GLY A 126 -28.78 -4.56 -2.50
C GLY A 126 -29.97 -3.64 -2.87
N GLY A 127 -30.04 -3.17 -4.12
CA GLY A 127 -31.04 -2.20 -4.60
C GLY A 127 -32.04 -2.76 -5.62
N GLY A 128 -32.53 -3.99 -5.41
CA GLY A 128 -33.54 -4.66 -6.23
C GLY A 128 -34.87 -4.86 -5.50
#